data_AF-A0A4V2M7U8-F1
#
_entry.id   AF-A0A4V2M7U8-F1
#
_cell.length_a   1.000
_cell.length_b   1.000
_cell.length_c   1.000
_cell.angle_alpha   90.00
_cell.angle_beta   90.00
_cell.angle_gamma   90.00
#
_symmetry.space_group_name_H-M   'P 1'
#
loop_
_entity.id
_entity.type
_entity.pdbx_description
1 polymer ?
#
loop_
_entity_poly.entity_id
_entity_poly.type
_entity_poly.pdbx_seq_one_letter_code
_entity_poly.pdbx_strand_id
1 'polypeptide(L)'
;MFWTNRAHPDNVWADTVHGRATMKVADVILPDFHDTIAALQHKPPVAIGTLSMNVTWKGGGKLERVDDDEKDVGGTVVQGPASVWFHVESDDGFSYTSDRHGQKTLVAEVRSERNGVFHH
;
A
#
# COMPACT_ATOMS: atom_id res chain seq x y z
N MET A 1 11.68 -1.93 -5.97
CA MET A 1 11.44 -3.16 -5.18
C MET A 1 10.26 -2.91 -4.27
N PHE A 2 9.33 -3.86 -4.17
CA PHE A 2 8.19 -3.80 -3.26
C PHE A 2 8.29 -4.95 -2.26
N TRP A 3 8.08 -4.67 -0.98
CA TRP A 3 7.88 -5.69 0.04
C TRP A 3 6.40 -5.73 0.39
N THR A 4 5.87 -6.94 0.56
CA THR A 4 4.49 -7.16 0.98
C THR A 4 4.50 -7.53 2.45
N ASN A 5 3.99 -6.62 3.29
CA ASN A 5 3.65 -6.95 4.66
C ASN A 5 2.18 -7.31 4.72
N ARG A 6 1.86 -8.41 5.41
CA ARG A 6 0.47 -8.80 5.62
C ARG A 6 -0.15 -7.87 6.67
N ALA A 7 -1.11 -7.06 6.27
CA ALA A 7 -1.97 -6.35 7.22
C ALA A 7 -2.99 -7.31 7.83
N HIS A 8 -3.30 -7.13 9.12
CA HIS A 8 -4.46 -7.80 9.72
C HIS A 8 -5.74 -7.33 9.01
N PRO A 9 -6.75 -8.19 8.77
CA PRO A 9 -8.00 -7.77 8.12
C PRO A 9 -8.66 -6.56 8.79
N ASP A 10 -8.66 -6.51 10.12
CA ASP A 10 -9.26 -5.39 10.88
C ASP A 10 -8.53 -4.05 10.70
N ASN A 11 -7.32 -4.08 10.15
CA ASN A 11 -6.56 -2.87 9.83
C ASN A 11 -6.97 -2.27 8.48
N VAL A 12 -7.83 -2.95 7.72
CA VAL A 12 -8.26 -2.55 6.39
C VAL A 12 -9.78 -2.58 6.30
N TRP A 13 -10.35 -1.47 5.84
CA TRP A 13 -11.74 -1.41 5.42
C TRP A 13 -11.81 -0.86 4.00
N ALA A 14 -12.70 -1.41 3.18
CA ALA A 14 -12.87 -0.98 1.81
C ALA A 14 -14.33 -1.07 1.36
N ASP A 15 -14.78 -0.03 0.66
CA ASP A 15 -16.00 0.07 -0.12
C ASP A 15 -15.58 0.28 -1.58
N THR A 16 -15.53 -0.82 -2.31
CA THR A 16 -15.04 -0.87 -3.69
C THR A 16 -16.01 -0.26 -4.70
N VAL A 17 -17.29 -0.09 -4.32
CA VAL A 17 -18.31 0.54 -5.18
C VAL A 17 -18.14 2.04 -5.19
N HIS A 18 -17.83 2.65 -4.05
CA HIS A 18 -17.65 4.10 -3.93
C HIS A 18 -16.20 4.56 -3.93
N GLY A 19 -15.24 3.63 -3.99
CA GLY A 19 -13.81 3.91 -3.99
C GLY A 19 -13.26 4.39 -2.64
N ARG A 20 -13.93 4.03 -1.55
CA ARG A 20 -13.55 4.46 -0.20
C ARG A 20 -12.78 3.34 0.47
N ALA A 21 -11.74 3.69 1.21
CA ALA A 21 -11.00 2.72 1.99
C ALA A 21 -10.25 3.41 3.13
N THR A 22 -9.94 2.65 4.15
CA THR A 22 -9.01 3.04 5.22
C THR A 22 -8.05 1.90 5.49
N MET A 23 -6.79 2.24 5.69
CA MET A 23 -5.77 1.29 6.15
C MET A 23 -5.04 1.91 7.34
N LYS A 24 -4.91 1.15 8.43
CA LYS A 24 -4.14 1.56 9.61
C LYS A 24 -3.18 0.44 10.01
N VAL A 25 -1.90 0.70 9.88
CA VAL A 25 -0.86 -0.22 10.34
C VAL A 25 0.02 0.48 11.36
N ALA A 26 0.48 -0.27 12.35
CA ALA A 26 1.40 0.22 13.36
C ALA A 26 2.56 -0.76 13.48
N ASP A 27 3.71 -0.21 13.81
CA ASP A 27 4.91 -0.95 14.18
C ASP A 27 5.36 -2.01 13.15
N VAL A 28 5.20 -1.69 11.86
CA VAL A 28 5.62 -2.56 10.76
C VAL A 28 7.13 -2.50 10.62
N ILE A 29 7.79 -3.65 10.79
CA ILE A 29 9.24 -3.77 10.61
C ILE A 29 9.61 -3.53 9.15
N LEU A 30 10.58 -2.65 8.94
CA LEU A 30 11.07 -2.22 7.64
C LEU A 30 12.59 -2.38 7.57
N PRO A 31 13.11 -3.50 7.04
CA PRO A 31 14.54 -3.67 6.86
C PRO A 31 15.08 -2.73 5.77
N ASP A 32 16.15 -1.99 6.10
CA ASP A 32 16.91 -1.19 5.13
C ASP A 32 18.10 -2.01 4.62
N PHE A 33 18.13 -2.26 3.31
CA PHE A 33 19.23 -2.98 2.66
C PHE A 33 20.20 -2.03 1.92
N HIS A 34 20.00 -0.71 2.00
CA HIS A 34 20.71 0.36 1.28
C HIS A 34 20.53 0.35 -0.24
N ASP A 35 20.60 -0.83 -0.88
CA ASP A 35 20.44 -1.00 -2.32
C ASP A 35 19.60 -2.24 -2.71
N THR A 36 19.15 -2.24 -3.98
CA THR A 36 18.26 -3.29 -4.49
C THR A 36 18.97 -4.64 -4.65
N ILE A 37 20.27 -4.65 -4.96
CA ILE A 37 21.03 -5.90 -5.15
C ILE A 37 21.15 -6.62 -3.81
N ALA A 38 21.48 -5.91 -2.74
CA ALA A 38 21.58 -6.45 -1.39
C ALA A 38 20.25 -7.07 -0.93
N ALA A 39 19.14 -6.40 -1.19
CA ALA A 39 17.81 -6.90 -0.85
C ALA A 39 17.42 -8.16 -1.65
N LEU A 40 17.68 -8.17 -2.97
CA LEU A 40 17.40 -9.34 -3.83
C LEU A 40 18.27 -10.55 -3.48
N GLN A 41 19.49 -10.31 -3.00
CA GLN A 41 20.41 -11.35 -2.54
C GLN A 41 20.14 -11.79 -1.09
N HIS A 42 19.11 -11.25 -0.44
CA HIS A 42 18.80 -11.52 0.97
C HIS A 42 20.01 -11.33 1.90
N LYS A 43 20.86 -10.33 1.62
CA LYS A 43 21.95 -9.95 2.55
C LYS A 43 21.35 -9.46 3.87
N PRO A 44 22.09 -9.47 4.98
CA PRO A 44 21.65 -8.81 6.20
C PRO A 44 21.33 -7.33 5.93
N PRO A 45 20.24 -6.78 6.50
CA PRO A 45 19.95 -5.35 6.40
C PRO A 45 21.00 -4.53 7.16
N VAL A 46 21.23 -3.30 6.70
CA VAL A 46 22.15 -2.34 7.34
C VAL A 46 21.51 -1.62 8.52
N ALA A 47 20.18 -1.53 8.55
CA ALA A 47 19.40 -0.93 9.62
C ALA A 47 17.99 -1.53 9.66
N ILE A 48 17.31 -1.41 10.80
CA ILE A 48 15.90 -1.82 10.95
C ILE A 48 15.06 -0.60 11.33
N GLY A 49 14.13 -0.26 10.45
CA GLY A 49 13.09 0.73 10.68
C GLY A 49 11.79 0.13 11.20
N THR A 50 10.97 0.97 11.81
CA THR A 50 9.59 0.70 12.21
C THR A 50 8.68 1.74 11.59
N LEU A 51 7.62 1.31 10.91
CA LEU A 51 6.65 2.16 10.21
C LEU A 51 5.26 2.05 10.85
N SER A 52 4.68 3.19 11.20
CA SER A 52 3.26 3.35 11.48
C SER A 52 2.62 4.23 10.42
N MET A 53 1.49 3.81 9.84
CA MET A 53 0.84 4.51 8.74
C MET A 53 -0.68 4.42 8.80
N ASN A 54 -1.34 5.54 8.49
CA ASN A 54 -2.76 5.63 8.22
C ASN A 54 -2.97 6.12 6.79
N VAL A 55 -3.79 5.42 6.01
CA VAL A 55 -4.18 5.81 4.65
C VAL A 55 -5.69 5.90 4.57
N THR A 56 -6.20 6.94 3.91
CA THR A 56 -7.63 7.12 3.66
C THR A 56 -7.86 7.47 2.20
N TRP A 57 -8.63 6.63 1.51
CA TRP A 57 -9.16 6.88 0.18
C TRP A 57 -10.54 7.50 0.31
N LYS A 58 -10.74 8.68 -0.27
CA LYS A 58 -12.02 9.40 -0.17
C LYS A 58 -13.05 8.92 -1.20
N GLY A 59 -12.60 8.22 -2.24
CA GLY A 59 -13.42 7.83 -3.37
C GLY A 59 -13.88 9.02 -4.19
N GLY A 60 -15.05 8.89 -4.81
CA GLY A 60 -15.70 9.97 -5.57
C GLY A 60 -15.30 10.06 -7.04
N GLY A 61 -14.44 9.16 -7.53
CA GLY A 61 -14.26 8.98 -8.97
C GLY A 61 -15.33 8.11 -9.59
N LYS A 62 -15.19 7.90 -10.89
CA LYS A 62 -16.06 7.03 -11.67
C LYS A 62 -15.72 5.57 -11.41
N LEU A 63 -16.75 4.73 -11.28
CA LEU A 63 -16.60 3.29 -11.32
C LEU A 63 -16.31 2.85 -12.76
N GLU A 64 -15.18 2.21 -12.96
CA GLU A 64 -14.75 1.67 -14.25
C GLU A 64 -14.61 0.17 -14.16
N ARG A 65 -15.03 -0.52 -15.21
CA ARG A 65 -14.85 -1.96 -15.34
C ARG A 65 -13.55 -2.20 -16.10
N VAL A 66 -12.73 -3.11 -15.58
CA VAL A 66 -11.47 -3.52 -16.21
C VAL A 66 -11.58 -5.02 -16.44
N ASP A 67 -11.54 -5.44 -17.70
CA ASP A 67 -11.54 -6.84 -18.10
C ASP A 67 -10.33 -7.08 -19.02
N ASP A 68 -9.59 -8.15 -18.73
CA ASP A 68 -8.51 -8.72 -19.55
C ASP A 68 -8.85 -10.19 -19.77
N ASP A 69 -9.55 -10.45 -20.89
CA ASP A 69 -10.05 -11.77 -21.25
C ASP A 69 -8.91 -12.77 -21.52
N GLU A 70 -7.72 -12.31 -21.94
CA GLU A 70 -6.56 -13.18 -22.18
C GLU A 70 -5.98 -13.73 -20.88
N LYS A 71 -6.09 -12.97 -19.77
CA LYS A 71 -5.58 -13.38 -18.45
C LYS A 71 -6.67 -13.84 -17.48
N ASP A 72 -7.92 -13.89 -17.93
CA ASP A 72 -9.11 -14.10 -17.09
C ASP A 72 -9.15 -13.18 -15.85
N VAL A 73 -8.59 -11.98 -15.99
CA VAL A 73 -8.57 -10.96 -14.95
C VAL A 73 -9.73 -10.01 -15.20
N GLY A 74 -10.57 -9.81 -14.20
CA GLY A 74 -11.71 -8.91 -14.33
C GLY A 74 -12.04 -8.23 -13.02
N GLY A 75 -12.57 -7.02 -13.07
CA GLY A 75 -12.82 -6.25 -11.86
C GLY A 75 -13.44 -4.89 -12.09
N THR A 76 -13.57 -4.18 -10.98
CA THR A 76 -14.01 -2.79 -10.96
C THR A 76 -13.03 -1.94 -10.19
N VAL A 77 -12.76 -0.74 -10.69
CA VAL A 77 -11.87 0.24 -10.07
C VAL A 77 -12.59 1.56 -9.90
N VAL A 78 -12.33 2.24 -8.79
CA VAL A 78 -12.68 3.64 -8.59
C VAL A 78 -11.40 4.39 -8.24
N GLN A 79 -11.03 5.34 -9.10
CA GLN A 79 -9.91 6.24 -8.84
C GLN A 79 -10.34 7.41 -7.96
N GLY A 80 -9.45 7.91 -7.12
CA GLY A 80 -9.73 9.07 -6.29
C GLY A 80 -8.53 9.53 -5.47
N PRO A 81 -8.66 10.65 -4.75
CA PRO A 81 -7.59 11.12 -3.89
C PRO A 81 -7.44 10.23 -2.66
N ALA A 82 -6.19 10.02 -2.24
CA ALA A 82 -5.85 9.45 -0.94
C ALA A 82 -5.06 10.44 -0.08
N SER A 83 -5.19 10.30 1.23
CA SER A 83 -4.38 11.01 2.22
C SER A 83 -3.62 9.99 3.06
N VAL A 84 -2.34 10.24 3.26
CA VAL A 84 -1.40 9.35 3.95
C VAL A 84 -0.78 10.11 5.12
N TRP A 85 -0.84 9.50 6.31
CA TRP A 85 -0.08 9.92 7.48
C TRP A 85 0.86 8.79 7.85
N PHE A 86 2.12 9.10 8.10
CA PHE A 86 3.09 8.08 8.49
C PHE A 86 4.09 8.63 9.49
N HIS A 87 4.66 7.71 10.24
CA HIS A 87 5.79 7.92 11.12
C HIS A 87 6.74 6.74 10.98
N VAL A 88 8.02 7.03 10.79
CA VAL A 88 9.10 6.05 10.67
C VAL A 88 10.17 6.39 11.68
N GLU A 89 10.64 5.39 12.40
CA GLU A 89 11.82 5.44 13.27
C GLU A 89 12.77 4.31 12.90
N SER A 90 14.07 4.56 12.89
CA SER A 90 15.10 3.53 12.71
C SER A 90 16.01 3.42 13.92
N ASP A 91 16.61 2.24 14.07
CA ASP A 91 17.55 1.90 15.15
C ASP A 91 18.82 2.76 15.17
N ASP A 92 19.21 3.33 14.03
CA ASP A 92 20.31 4.29 13.89
C ASP A 92 19.95 5.73 14.34
N GLY A 93 18.73 5.95 14.84
CA GLY A 93 18.27 7.22 15.42
C GLY A 93 17.64 8.18 14.41
N PHE A 94 17.43 7.74 13.18
CA PHE A 94 16.77 8.53 12.15
C PHE A 94 15.22 8.46 12.30
N SER A 95 14.49 9.58 12.12
CA SER A 95 13.01 9.58 12.08
C SER A 95 12.39 10.49 11.02
N TYR A 96 11.37 9.99 10.30
CA TYR A 96 10.60 10.72 9.29
C TYR A 96 9.13 10.73 9.70
N THR A 97 8.46 11.87 9.59
CA THR A 97 7.00 11.96 9.78
C THR A 97 6.39 12.70 8.61
N SER A 98 5.19 12.31 8.21
CA SER A 98 4.40 13.07 7.24
C SER A 98 4.10 14.49 7.73
N ASP A 99 3.78 15.40 6.82
CA ASP A 99 3.22 16.71 7.19
C ASP A 99 1.99 16.56 8.10
N ARG A 100 1.72 17.59 8.93
CA ARG A 100 0.58 17.60 9.87
C ARG A 100 -0.77 17.35 9.18
N HIS A 101 -0.92 17.78 7.93
CA HIS A 101 -2.14 17.60 7.15
C HIS A 101 -2.15 16.31 6.32
N GLY A 102 -1.13 15.48 6.47
CA GLY A 102 -0.89 14.29 5.67
C GLY A 102 -0.35 14.63 4.28
N GLN A 103 0.20 13.64 3.61
CA GLN A 103 0.57 13.74 2.20
C GLN A 103 -0.61 13.32 1.33
N LYS A 104 -0.86 14.08 0.26
CA LYS A 104 -1.93 13.77 -0.70
C LYS A 104 -1.34 13.15 -1.95
N THR A 105 -1.93 12.05 -2.38
CA THR A 105 -1.63 11.46 -3.70
C THR A 105 -2.76 11.81 -4.65
N LEU A 106 -2.40 12.29 -5.85
CA LEU A 106 -3.36 12.70 -6.88
C LEU A 106 -4.08 11.52 -7.53
N VAL A 107 -3.42 10.35 -7.58
CA VAL A 107 -3.98 9.12 -8.15
C VAL A 107 -3.83 7.99 -7.13
N ALA A 108 -4.95 7.56 -6.57
CA ALA A 108 -5.03 6.36 -5.77
C ALA A 108 -6.28 5.57 -6.19
N GLU A 109 -6.23 4.25 -6.06
CA GLU A 109 -7.26 3.38 -6.58
C GLU A 109 -7.77 2.45 -5.49
N VAL A 110 -9.07 2.19 -5.51
CA VAL A 110 -9.70 1.07 -4.80
C VAL A 110 -10.27 0.15 -5.86
N ARG A 111 -9.80 -1.10 -5.88
CA ARG A 111 -10.17 -2.10 -6.88
C ARG A 111 -10.75 -3.35 -6.20
N SER A 112 -11.79 -3.91 -6.82
CA SER A 112 -12.21 -5.29 -6.62
C SER A 112 -11.77 -6.10 -7.83
N GLU A 113 -10.94 -7.12 -7.64
CA GLU A 113 -10.39 -7.93 -8.71
C GLU A 113 -10.70 -9.40 -8.48
N ARG A 114 -11.12 -10.09 -9.55
CA ARG A 114 -11.02 -11.55 -9.65
C ARG A 114 -9.61 -11.84 -10.14
N ASN A 115 -8.76 -12.37 -9.27
CA ASN A 115 -7.46 -12.87 -9.71
C ASN A 115 -7.71 -14.03 -10.67
N GLY A 116 -7.23 -13.89 -11.91
CA GLY A 116 -7.28 -14.92 -12.93
C GLY A 116 -6.57 -16.21 -12.48
N VAL A 117 -6.85 -17.31 -13.16
CA VAL A 117 -6.22 -18.60 -12.87
C VAL A 117 -4.72 -18.51 -13.16
N PHE A 118 -3.86 -18.90 -12.21
CA PHE A 118 -2.44 -19.12 -12.52
C PHE A 118 -2.34 -20.26 -13.53
N HIS A 119 -2.10 -19.95 -14.81
CA HIS A 119 -1.72 -20.95 -15.79
C HIS A 119 -0.35 -21.50 -15.39
N HIS A 120 -0.32 -22.82 -15.25
CA HIS A 120 0.83 -23.67 -14.92
C HIS A 120 1.59 -24.04 -16.20
#